data_AF-A0AAU3CPP4-F1
#
_entry.id   AF-A0AAU3CPP4-F1
#
_cell.length_a   1.000
_cell.length_b   1.000
_cell.length_c   1.000
_cell.angle_alpha   90.00
_cell.angle_beta   90.00
_cell.angle_gamma   90.00
#
_symmetry.space_group_name_H-M   'P 1'
#
loop_
_entity.id
_entity.type
_entity.pdbx_description
1 polymer ?
#
loop_
_entity_poly.entity_id
_entity_poly.type
_entity_poly.pdbx_seq_one_letter_code
_entity_poly.pdbx_strand_id
1 'polypeptide(L)'
;MQRSHDTAELYWKVSDAFLQTPDPQQQLARLEELRVELREAYAPLMQSVRVVALEGPAATADAAQAVQDAALKVNQCLWHITRGDADARDRFDVAEAAYRQCQARFVERARAATEAS
;
A
#
# COMPACT_ATOMS: atom_id res chain seq x y z
N MET A 1 -2.99 15.02 -7.58
CA MET A 1 -2.29 13.92 -8.27
C MET A 1 -0.87 13.69 -7.75
N GLN A 2 -0.25 14.60 -6.99
CA GLN A 2 1.10 14.43 -6.46
C GLN A 2 1.29 13.22 -5.52
N ARG A 3 0.30 12.87 -4.69
CA ARG A 3 0.48 11.88 -3.61
C ARG A 3 0.45 10.40 -4.02
N SER A 4 -0.21 10.04 -5.12
CA SER A 4 -0.12 8.65 -5.62
C SER A 4 1.26 8.37 -6.21
N HIS A 5 2.02 9.42 -6.53
CA HIS A 5 3.41 9.32 -6.95
C HIS A 5 4.31 8.92 -5.78
N ASP A 6 4.09 9.50 -4.59
CA ASP A 6 4.92 9.25 -3.41
C ASP A 6 4.87 7.78 -2.95
N THR A 7 3.68 7.18 -2.86
CA THR A 7 3.55 5.77 -2.45
C THR A 7 4.08 4.80 -3.52
N ALA A 8 3.86 5.11 -4.80
CA ALA A 8 4.37 4.29 -5.91
C ALA A 8 5.90 4.35 -6.01
N GLU A 9 6.48 5.53 -5.78
CA GLU A 9 7.93 5.74 -5.72
C GLU A 9 8.53 4.96 -4.53
N LEU A 10 7.90 4.99 -3.37
CA LEU A 10 8.35 4.21 -2.22
C LEU A 10 8.29 2.70 -2.47
N TYR A 11 7.28 2.20 -3.18
CA TYR A 11 7.24 0.79 -3.60
C TYR A 11 8.33 0.42 -4.60
N TRP A 12 8.64 1.33 -5.52
CA TRP A 12 9.80 1.16 -6.39
C TRP A 12 11.09 1.10 -5.58
N LYS A 13 11.30 2.01 -4.61
CA LYS A 13 12.47 2.00 -3.71
C LYS A 13 12.59 0.72 -2.88
N VAL A 14 11.47 0.14 -2.44
CA VAL A 14 11.48 -1.17 -1.77
C VAL A 14 12.03 -2.23 -2.71
N SER A 15 11.53 -2.30 -3.95
CA SER A 15 12.03 -3.27 -4.94
C SER A 15 13.50 -3.03 -5.31
N ASP A 16 13.90 -1.77 -5.46
CA ASP A 16 15.28 -1.38 -5.71
C ASP A 16 16.23 -1.80 -4.58
N ALA A 17 15.81 -1.67 -3.31
CA ALA A 17 16.60 -2.11 -2.16
C ALA A 17 16.95 -3.61 -2.22
N PHE A 18 16.06 -4.47 -2.72
CA PHE A 18 16.35 -5.90 -2.92
C PHE A 18 17.30 -6.17 -4.09
N LEU A 19 17.35 -5.29 -5.09
CA LEU A 19 18.15 -5.49 -6.30
C LEU A 19 19.55 -4.88 -6.21
N GLN A 20 19.69 -3.76 -5.50
CA GLN A 20 20.89 -2.92 -5.53
C GLN A 20 21.69 -2.91 -4.23
N THR A 21 21.21 -3.56 -3.15
CA THR A 21 21.91 -3.59 -1.86
C THR A 21 22.49 -4.99 -1.58
N PRO A 22 23.77 -5.23 -1.89
CA PRO A 22 24.37 -6.57 -1.77
C PRO A 22 24.67 -6.99 -0.32
N ASP A 23 24.78 -6.04 0.61
CA ASP A 23 24.96 -6.33 2.03
C ASP A 23 23.60 -6.56 2.73
N PRO A 24 23.33 -7.77 3.28
CA PRO A 24 22.04 -8.08 3.90
C PRO A 24 21.68 -7.18 5.09
N GLN A 25 22.67 -6.68 5.85
CA GLN A 25 22.41 -5.80 6.99
C GLN A 25 21.99 -4.39 6.54
N GLN A 26 22.70 -3.82 5.56
CA GLN A 26 22.32 -2.56 4.93
C GLN A 26 20.96 -2.66 4.23
N GLN A 27 20.68 -3.78 3.57
CA GLN A 27 19.39 -4.01 2.92
C GLN A 27 18.24 -4.01 3.94
N LEU A 28 18.41 -4.73 5.07
CA LEU A 28 17.42 -4.75 6.14
C LEU A 28 17.19 -3.36 6.75
N ALA A 29 18.26 -2.63 7.08
CA ALA A 29 18.15 -1.27 7.59
C ALA A 29 17.38 -0.35 6.63
N ARG A 30 17.69 -0.43 5.33
CA ARG A 30 16.99 0.37 4.31
C ARG A 30 15.51 0.00 4.19
N LEU A 31 15.18 -1.28 4.28
CA LEU A 31 13.79 -1.75 4.24
C LEU A 31 13.01 -1.32 5.49
N GLU A 32 13.65 -1.23 6.65
CA GLU A 32 13.03 -0.68 7.87
C GLU A 32 12.70 0.81 7.73
N GLU A 33 13.62 1.61 7.19
CA GLU A 33 13.37 3.03 6.86
C GLU A 33 12.19 3.19 5.90
N LEU A 34 12.23 2.46 4.78
CA LEU A 34 11.18 2.50 3.76
C LEU A 34 9.82 2.05 4.31
N ARG A 35 9.78 1.11 5.25
CA ARG A 35 8.54 0.71 5.93
C ARG A 35 7.95 1.86 6.74
N VAL A 36 8.79 2.64 7.43
CA VAL A 36 8.34 3.83 8.18
C VAL A 36 7.85 4.90 7.22
N GLU A 37 8.61 5.22 6.18
CA GLU A 37 8.24 6.20 5.14
C GLU A 37 6.91 5.83 4.47
N LEU A 38 6.71 4.55 4.09
CA LEU A 38 5.46 4.06 3.52
C LEU A 38 4.29 4.26 4.47
N ARG A 39 4.44 3.88 5.74
CA ARG A 39 3.37 4.03 6.74
C ARG A 39 2.94 5.49 6.91
N GLU A 40 3.88 6.43 6.88
CA GLU A 40 3.61 7.85 6.96
C GLU A 40 2.93 8.39 5.70
N ALA A 41 3.42 8.00 4.51
CA ALA A 41 2.82 8.35 3.24
C ALA A 41 1.37 7.82 3.12
N TYR A 42 1.08 6.69 3.76
CA TYR A 42 -0.27 6.10 3.81
C TYR A 42 -1.27 6.88 4.65
N ALA A 43 -0.83 7.57 5.71
CA ALA A 43 -1.74 8.10 6.73
C ALA A 43 -2.83 9.03 6.17
N PRO A 44 -2.53 10.01 5.28
CA PRO A 44 -3.56 10.87 4.72
C PRO A 44 -4.56 10.13 3.82
N LEU A 45 -4.08 9.18 3.01
CA LEU A 45 -4.95 8.38 2.14
C LEU A 45 -5.87 7.48 2.99
N MET A 46 -5.31 6.79 3.99
CA MET A 46 -6.07 5.90 4.86
C MET A 46 -7.12 6.67 5.67
N GLN A 47 -6.85 7.92 6.06
CA GLN A 47 -7.85 8.78 6.68
C GLN A 47 -9.05 9.00 5.76
N SER A 48 -8.83 9.40 4.50
CA SER A 48 -9.92 9.60 3.54
C SER A 48 -10.67 8.31 3.22
N VAL A 49 -9.94 7.21 3.00
CA VAL A 49 -10.53 5.90 2.72
C VAL A 49 -11.41 5.43 3.88
N ARG A 50 -10.98 5.65 5.13
CA ARG A 50 -11.78 5.30 6.31
C ARG A 50 -13.09 6.07 6.40
N VAL A 51 -13.10 7.36 6.07
CA VAL A 51 -14.34 8.16 6.02
C VAL A 51 -15.30 7.54 5.00
N VAL A 52 -14.82 7.25 3.78
CA VAL A 52 -15.66 6.67 2.73
C VAL A 52 -16.14 5.26 3.07
N ALA A 53 -15.33 4.46 3.77
CA ALA A 53 -15.74 3.13 4.26
C ALA A 53 -16.90 3.19 5.27
N LEU A 54 -16.99 4.26 6.07
CA LEU A 54 -18.00 4.41 7.11
C LEU A 54 -19.27 5.14 6.63
N GLU A 55 -19.11 6.11 5.73
CA GLU A 55 -20.17 7.06 5.37
C GLU A 55 -20.52 7.06 3.88
N GLY A 56 -19.72 6.38 3.06
CA GLY A 56 -19.90 6.36 1.61
C GLY A 56 -21.05 5.44 1.15
N PRO A 57 -21.48 5.58 -0.11
CA PRO A 57 -22.41 4.64 -0.73
C PRO A 57 -21.86 3.21 -0.67
N ALA A 58 -22.73 2.21 -0.47
CA ALA A 58 -22.32 0.83 -0.17
C ALA A 58 -21.21 0.28 -1.09
N ALA A 59 -21.37 0.43 -2.41
CA ALA A 59 -20.39 -0.06 -3.39
C ALA A 59 -19.02 0.66 -3.31
N THR A 60 -19.00 1.92 -2.90
CA THR A 60 -17.78 2.71 -2.71
C THR A 60 -17.16 2.42 -1.34
N ALA A 61 -17.99 2.23 -0.31
CA ALA A 61 -17.57 1.83 1.04
C ALA A 61 -16.89 0.45 1.03
N ASP A 62 -17.46 -0.54 0.34
CA ASP A 62 -16.86 -1.87 0.18
C ASP A 62 -15.49 -1.79 -0.50
N ALA A 63 -15.39 -0.98 -1.56
CA ALA A 63 -14.12 -0.77 -2.25
C ALA A 63 -13.09 -0.05 -1.36
N ALA A 64 -13.53 0.90 -0.53
CA ALA A 64 -12.68 1.57 0.45
C ALA A 64 -12.18 0.61 1.54
N GLN A 65 -13.02 -0.30 2.03
CA GLN A 65 -12.60 -1.32 2.99
C GLN A 65 -11.56 -2.27 2.38
N ALA A 66 -11.76 -2.70 1.14
CA ALA A 66 -10.79 -3.54 0.44
C ALA A 66 -9.41 -2.86 0.29
N VAL A 67 -9.38 -1.54 0.08
CA VAL A 67 -8.12 -0.76 0.06
C VAL A 67 -7.43 -0.80 1.43
N GLN A 68 -8.16 -0.63 2.53
CA GLN A 68 -7.59 -0.69 3.89
C GLN A 68 -7.00 -2.06 4.20
N ASP A 69 -7.74 -3.13 3.88
CA ASP A 69 -7.31 -4.50 4.15
C ASP A 69 -6.06 -4.86 3.34
N ALA A 70 -6.02 -4.47 2.06
CA ALA A 70 -4.86 -4.68 1.20
C ALA A 70 -3.65 -3.87 1.67
N ALA A 71 -3.83 -2.60 2.06
CA ALA A 71 -2.75 -1.77 2.59
C ALA A 71 -2.17 -2.35 3.89
N LEU A 72 -3.03 -2.86 4.79
CA LEU A 72 -2.60 -3.55 5.99
C LEU A 72 -1.78 -4.79 5.65
N LYS A 73 -2.22 -5.60 4.67
CA LYS A 73 -1.52 -6.80 4.24
C LYS A 73 -0.13 -6.48 3.71
N VAL A 74 0.02 -5.44 2.89
CA VAL A 74 1.33 -5.02 2.38
C VAL A 74 2.26 -4.60 3.52
N ASN A 75 1.77 -3.82 4.49
CA ASN A 75 2.55 -3.41 5.64
C ASN A 75 2.99 -4.61 6.50
N GLN A 76 2.13 -5.63 6.66
CA GLN A 76 2.48 -6.88 7.34
C GLN A 76 3.60 -7.61 6.60
N CYS A 77 3.52 -7.73 5.27
CA CYS A 77 4.57 -8.37 4.48
C CYS A 77 5.92 -7.65 4.60
N LEU A 78 5.92 -6.30 4.57
CA LEU A 78 7.13 -5.50 4.84
C LEU A 78 7.69 -5.75 6.23
N TRP A 79 6.83 -5.87 7.24
CA TRP A 79 7.28 -6.22 8.58
C TRP A 79 7.92 -7.62 8.61
N HIS A 80 7.31 -8.63 7.99
CA HIS A 80 7.88 -9.98 7.91
C HIS A 80 9.23 -10.01 7.18
N ILE A 81 9.38 -9.23 6.11
CA ILE A 81 10.67 -9.03 5.42
C ILE A 81 11.74 -8.56 6.41
N THR A 82 11.46 -7.55 7.22
CA THR A 82 12.41 -7.04 8.23
C THR A 82 12.73 -8.06 9.34
N ARG A 83 11.95 -9.13 9.46
CA ARG A 83 12.19 -10.25 10.39
C ARG A 83 13.01 -11.38 9.77
N GLY A 84 13.41 -11.26 8.49
CA GLY A 84 14.18 -12.29 7.78
C GLY A 84 13.35 -13.50 7.34
N ASP A 85 12.04 -13.34 7.20
CA ASP A 85 11.14 -14.41 6.74
C ASP A 85 11.33 -14.63 5.22
N ALA A 86 11.74 -15.85 4.85
CA ALA A 86 12.20 -16.20 3.50
C ALA A 86 11.15 -15.98 2.40
N ASP A 87 9.86 -16.20 2.69
CA ASP A 87 8.76 -16.07 1.72
C ASP A 87 8.07 -14.71 1.81
N ALA A 88 8.58 -13.79 2.64
CA ALA A 88 7.91 -12.51 2.87
C ALA A 88 8.00 -11.57 1.66
N ARG A 89 9.02 -11.72 0.80
CA ARG A 89 9.15 -10.95 -0.44
C ARG A 89 8.08 -11.33 -1.46
N ASP A 90 7.93 -12.61 -1.76
CA ASP A 90 6.92 -13.06 -2.72
C ASP A 90 5.51 -12.68 -2.26
N ARG A 91 5.23 -12.83 -0.96
CA ARG A 91 3.97 -12.38 -0.36
C ARG A 91 3.78 -10.86 -0.44
N PHE A 92 4.87 -10.09 -0.32
CA PHE A 92 4.83 -8.64 -0.49
C PHE A 92 4.46 -8.27 -1.92
N ASP A 93 5.09 -8.88 -2.93
CA ASP A 93 4.82 -8.57 -4.35
C ASP A 93 3.36 -8.87 -4.72
N VAL A 94 2.82 -10.00 -4.24
CA VAL A 94 1.41 -10.34 -4.42
C VAL A 94 0.49 -9.35 -3.71
N ALA A 95 0.82 -8.98 -2.47
CA ALA A 95 0.01 -8.03 -1.70
C ALA A 95 0.03 -6.62 -2.31
N GLU A 96 1.17 -6.20 -2.85
CA GLU A 96 1.37 -4.88 -3.48
C GLU A 96 0.53 -4.77 -4.77
N ALA A 97 0.56 -5.81 -5.61
CA ALA A 97 -0.28 -5.90 -6.80
C ALA A 97 -1.77 -5.86 -6.45
N ALA A 98 -2.19 -6.61 -5.41
CA ALA A 98 -3.57 -6.60 -4.93
C ALA A 98 -3.99 -5.22 -4.40
N TYR A 99 -3.12 -4.54 -3.66
CA TYR A 99 -3.37 -3.18 -3.18
C TYR A 99 -3.59 -2.20 -4.35
N ARG A 100 -2.74 -2.24 -5.38
CA ARG A 100 -2.93 -1.40 -6.59
C ARG A 100 -4.27 -1.66 -7.27
N GLN A 101 -4.68 -2.93 -7.37
CA GLN A 101 -5.97 -3.30 -7.94
C GLN A 101 -7.15 -2.76 -7.11
N CYS A 102 -7.10 -2.92 -5.78
CA CYS A 102 -8.10 -2.36 -4.86
C CYS A 102 -8.19 -0.84 -4.99
N GLN A 103 -7.04 -0.15 -5.07
CA GLN A 103 -6.99 1.30 -5.23
C GLN A 103 -7.63 1.74 -6.55
N ALA A 104 -7.34 1.07 -7.66
CA ALA A 104 -7.94 1.38 -8.95
C ALA A 104 -9.47 1.21 -8.93
N ARG A 105 -9.95 0.10 -8.36
CA ARG A 105 -11.39 -0.17 -8.21
C ARG A 105 -12.07 0.87 -7.31
N PHE A 106 -11.43 1.28 -6.22
CA PHE A 106 -11.96 2.33 -5.35
C PHE A 106 -12.12 3.65 -6.09
N VAL A 107 -11.12 4.06 -6.87
CA VAL A 107 -11.19 5.29 -7.70
C VAL A 107 -12.31 5.20 -8.74
N GLU A 108 -12.47 4.06 -9.40
CA GLU A 108 -13.55 3.83 -10.35
C GLU A 108 -14.93 4.00 -9.68
N ARG A 109 -15.14 3.39 -8.51
CA ARG A 109 -16.41 3.48 -7.77
C ARG A 109 -16.69 4.89 -7.23
N ALA A 110 -15.65 5.57 -6.75
CA ALA A 110 -15.77 6.94 -6.27
C ALA A 110 -16.15 7.91 -7.41
N ARG A 111 -15.60 7.71 -8.62
CA ARG A 111 -15.98 8.50 -9.80
C ARG A 111 -17.43 8.24 -10.21
N ALA A 112 -17.81 6.97 -10.35
CA ALA A 112 -19.17 6.60 -10.72
C ALA A 112 -20.22 7.16 -9.73
N ALA A 113 -19.92 7.18 -8.42
CA ALA A 113 -20.80 7.75 -7.42
C ALA A 113 -20.94 9.28 -7.55
N THR A 114 -19.85 9.98 -7.89
CA THR A 114 -19.86 11.42 -8.15
C THR A 114 -20.65 11.76 -9.42
N GLU A 115 -20.52 10.96 -10.47
CA GLU A 115 -21.21 11.16 -11.75
C GLU A 115 -22.71 10.84 -11.69
N ALA A 116 -23.13 10.01 -10.73
CA ALA A 116 -24.53 9.66 -10.50
C ALA A 116 -25.26 10.60 -9.51
N SER A 117 -24.55 11.58 -8.93
CA SER A 117 -25.08 12.59 -8.00
C SER A 117 -25.49 13.86 -8.74
#